data_AF-A0A3N7CXS8-F1
#
_entry.id   AF-A0A3N7CXS8-F1
#
_cell.length_a   1.000
_cell.length_b   1.000
_cell.length_c   1.000
_cell.angle_alpha   90.00
_cell.angle_beta   90.00
_cell.angle_gamma   90.00
#
_symmetry.space_group_name_H-M   'P 1'
#
loop_
_entity.id
_entity.type
_entity.pdbx_description
1 polymer ?
#
loop_
_entity_poly.entity_id
_entity_poly.type
_entity_poly.pdbx_seq_one_letter_code
_entity_poly.pdbx_strand_id
1 'polypeptide(L)'
;MPFRDQPGLIDIDFGVKRVADRSTGELSIRFKLREKIQMNLLESHRMLPKKIGEFSTDVLQIDPQPESPWVDPTNAVRPLRGGLQIFAERYLGSDHYGTLGCIFNVNGHFLALTNYHVLYGSLSEETVMRDLVGRERVFQNNGNPASKSIGLCFQAFDMLTDYATVEIDPRVDRIPEINGFRGHTDPILIAPVSRLKIGVTKVKKSGVTTGITFGLVDGRSLLYPGKFTIIPDPKAPEGPISNPGDSGSAWIINEVTEQARLAVLHSGRESPGTAYGHAFQVILNHIESHSL
;
A
#
# COMPACT_ATOMS: atom_id res chain seq x y z
N MET A 1 -21.46 26.89 -19.40
CA MET A 1 -22.34 26.04 -18.57
C MET A 1 -22.48 26.71 -17.21
N PRO A 2 -23.70 27.01 -16.73
CA PRO A 2 -23.95 27.92 -15.60
C PRO A 2 -23.41 27.47 -14.23
N PHE A 3 -22.90 26.24 -14.11
CA PHE A 3 -22.39 25.68 -12.86
C PHE A 3 -20.88 25.39 -12.90
N ARG A 4 -20.22 25.59 -14.04
CA ARG A 4 -18.81 25.19 -14.24
C ARG A 4 -17.85 25.90 -13.28
N ASP A 5 -18.17 27.13 -12.90
CA ASP A 5 -17.31 27.98 -12.07
C ASP A 5 -17.62 27.85 -10.57
N GLN A 6 -18.43 26.86 -10.17
CA GLN A 6 -18.79 26.64 -8.77
C GLN A 6 -17.58 26.14 -7.97
N PRO A 7 -17.20 26.82 -6.86
CA PRO A 7 -16.03 26.43 -6.07
C PRO A 7 -16.09 24.97 -5.59
N GLY A 8 -15.01 24.24 -5.82
CA GLY A 8 -14.88 22.83 -5.40
C GLY A 8 -15.60 21.81 -6.28
N LEU A 9 -16.32 22.25 -7.33
CA LEU A 9 -16.93 21.36 -8.31
C LEU A 9 -15.86 20.74 -9.21
N ILE A 10 -15.86 19.40 -9.29
CA ILE A 10 -14.92 18.58 -10.05
C ILE A 10 -15.54 18.16 -11.38
N ASP A 11 -16.78 17.66 -11.33
CA ASP A 11 -17.45 17.08 -12.49
C ASP A 11 -18.98 17.16 -12.32
N ILE A 12 -19.70 17.12 -13.44
CA ILE A 12 -21.16 17.04 -13.50
C ILE A 12 -21.51 15.88 -14.44
N ASP A 13 -22.20 14.86 -13.92
CA ASP A 13 -22.67 13.76 -14.73
C ASP A 13 -24.16 13.49 -14.55
N PHE A 14 -24.69 12.55 -15.34
CA PHE A 14 -26.08 12.09 -15.25
C PHE A 14 -26.11 10.65 -14.76
N GLY A 15 -26.88 10.37 -13.72
CA GLY A 15 -26.94 9.02 -13.16
C GLY A 15 -27.92 8.85 -12.01
N VAL A 16 -27.95 7.66 -11.43
CA VAL A 16 -28.88 7.33 -10.34
C VAL A 16 -28.43 8.00 -9.03
N LYS A 17 -29.37 8.66 -8.37
CA LYS A 17 -29.20 9.33 -7.08
C LYS A 17 -28.93 8.33 -5.96
N ARG A 18 -28.08 8.72 -4.99
CA ARG A 18 -27.75 7.88 -3.83
C ARG A 18 -27.95 8.64 -2.52
N VAL A 19 -28.54 7.98 -1.52
CA VAL A 19 -28.70 8.51 -0.16
C VAL A 19 -28.19 7.48 0.82
N ALA A 20 -27.25 7.87 1.69
CA ALA A 20 -26.57 6.96 2.63
C ALA A 20 -26.05 5.67 1.93
N ASP A 21 -25.35 5.86 0.80
CA ASP A 21 -24.79 4.82 -0.08
C ASP A 21 -25.78 3.86 -0.74
N ARG A 22 -27.09 4.05 -0.55
CA ARG A 22 -28.14 3.27 -1.20
C ARG A 22 -28.64 3.98 -2.45
N SER A 23 -28.76 3.23 -3.54
CA SER A 23 -29.41 3.69 -4.77
C SER A 23 -30.89 3.99 -4.48
N THR A 24 -31.38 5.15 -4.90
CA THR A 24 -32.81 5.48 -4.79
C THR A 24 -33.62 5.01 -6.01
N GLY A 25 -32.94 4.58 -7.09
CA GLY A 25 -33.58 4.26 -8.38
C GLY A 25 -33.99 5.49 -9.21
N GLU A 26 -33.83 6.70 -8.67
CA GLU A 26 -34.19 7.97 -9.31
C GLU A 26 -33.03 8.50 -10.17
N LEU A 27 -33.29 8.85 -11.43
CA LEU A 27 -32.30 9.53 -12.29
C LEU A 27 -32.13 10.99 -11.87
N SER A 28 -30.87 11.46 -11.87
CA SER A 28 -30.49 12.78 -11.37
C SER A 28 -29.27 13.34 -12.10
N ILE A 29 -29.14 14.67 -12.06
CA ILE A 29 -27.90 15.38 -12.44
C ILE A 29 -27.02 15.45 -11.19
N ARG A 30 -25.83 14.86 -11.24
CA ARG A 30 -24.97 14.70 -10.06
C ARG A 30 -23.77 15.63 -10.13
N PHE A 31 -23.63 16.47 -9.11
CA PHE A 31 -22.51 17.37 -8.92
C PHE A 31 -21.48 16.69 -8.04
N LYS A 32 -20.28 16.50 -8.55
CA LYS A 32 -19.17 15.87 -7.84
C LYS A 32 -18.27 16.97 -7.29
N LEU A 33 -18.19 17.11 -5.97
CA LEU A 33 -17.35 18.11 -5.31
C LEU A 33 -16.25 17.45 -4.49
N ARG A 34 -15.16 18.18 -4.29
CA ARG A 34 -14.04 17.76 -3.42
C ARG A 34 -14.46 17.58 -1.97
N GLU A 35 -15.31 18.48 -1.49
CA GLU A 35 -15.79 18.50 -0.10
C GLU A 35 -17.26 18.93 -0.06
N LYS A 36 -18.09 18.21 0.70
CA LYS A 36 -19.46 18.63 1.00
C LYS A 36 -19.47 19.51 2.23
N ILE A 37 -19.98 20.72 2.06
CA ILE A 37 -20.29 21.61 3.17
C ILE A 37 -21.74 21.34 3.61
N GLN A 38 -21.97 21.29 4.94
CA GLN A 38 -23.33 21.14 5.46
C GLN A 38 -24.20 22.33 5.04
N MET A 39 -25.48 22.07 4.80
CA MET A 39 -26.40 23.04 4.20
C MET A 39 -26.60 24.31 5.06
N ASN A 40 -26.50 24.18 6.38
CA ASN A 40 -26.53 25.28 7.35
C ASN A 40 -25.25 26.15 7.34
N LEU A 41 -24.17 25.66 6.73
CA LEU A 41 -22.88 26.35 6.60
C LEU A 41 -22.64 26.86 5.18
N LEU A 42 -23.57 26.62 4.24
CA LEU A 42 -23.46 27.05 2.85
C LEU A 42 -24.06 28.44 2.67
N GLU A 43 -23.27 29.35 2.11
CA GLU A 43 -23.76 30.64 1.61
C GLU A 43 -24.78 30.40 0.48
N SER A 44 -25.80 31.25 0.39
CA SER A 44 -26.94 31.01 -0.51
C SER A 44 -26.55 30.88 -1.98
N HIS A 45 -25.49 31.58 -2.40
CA HIS A 45 -24.97 31.54 -3.77
C HIS A 45 -24.14 30.27 -4.08
N ARG A 46 -23.78 29.47 -3.07
CA ARG A 46 -23.10 28.19 -3.22
C ARG A 46 -24.06 27.00 -3.19
N MET A 47 -25.35 27.24 -2.97
CA MET A 47 -26.35 26.20 -3.02
C MET A 47 -26.65 25.81 -4.47
N LEU A 48 -26.48 24.54 -4.78
CA LEU A 48 -26.93 23.97 -6.03
C LEU A 48 -28.47 23.88 -6.03
N PRO A 49 -29.12 24.14 -7.18
CA PRO A 49 -30.58 24.05 -7.26
C PRO A 49 -31.02 22.60 -7.04
N LYS A 50 -32.16 22.37 -6.38
CA LYS A 50 -32.67 21.01 -6.12
C LYS A 50 -33.10 20.25 -7.38
N LYS A 51 -33.34 20.98 -8.48
CA LYS A 51 -33.75 20.46 -9.80
C LYS A 51 -33.13 21.30 -10.92
N ILE A 52 -32.84 20.65 -12.03
CA ILE A 52 -32.45 21.29 -13.29
C ILE A 52 -33.30 20.65 -14.39
N GLY A 53 -34.21 21.43 -14.97
CA GLY A 53 -35.27 20.89 -15.82
C GLY A 53 -36.16 19.92 -15.04
N GLU A 54 -36.38 18.72 -15.58
CA GLU A 54 -37.19 17.68 -14.95
C GLU A 54 -36.40 16.80 -13.96
N PHE A 55 -35.07 16.87 -13.98
CA PHE A 55 -34.21 16.00 -13.18
C PHE A 55 -33.91 16.61 -11.81
N SER A 56 -33.92 15.75 -10.78
CA SER A 56 -33.39 16.13 -9.47
C SER A 56 -31.88 16.25 -9.51
N THR A 57 -31.32 17.01 -8.58
CA THR A 57 -29.87 17.10 -8.42
C THR A 57 -29.40 16.22 -7.27
N ASP A 58 -28.25 15.58 -7.45
CA ASP A 58 -27.51 14.93 -6.37
C ASP A 58 -26.17 15.63 -6.18
N VAL A 59 -25.67 15.62 -4.95
CA VAL A 59 -24.36 16.15 -4.61
C VAL A 59 -23.54 15.00 -4.08
N LEU A 60 -22.46 14.67 -4.78
CA LEU A 60 -21.51 13.63 -4.41
C LEU A 60 -20.23 14.30 -3.94
N GLN A 61 -19.68 13.80 -2.83
CA GLN A 61 -18.32 14.15 -2.44
C GLN A 61 -17.47 13.11 -3.14
N ILE A 62 -16.66 13.55 -4.08
CA ILE A 62 -15.59 12.74 -4.62
C ILE A 62 -14.34 13.33 -4.05
N ASP A 63 -13.60 12.53 -3.31
CA ASP A 63 -12.21 12.84 -3.07
C ASP A 63 -11.44 12.40 -4.32
N PRO A 64 -11.00 13.32 -5.21
CA PRO A 64 -10.09 12.97 -6.27
C PRO A 64 -8.74 12.74 -5.59
N GLN A 65 -8.63 11.63 -4.86
CA GLN A 65 -7.34 11.10 -4.47
C GLN A 65 -6.59 10.94 -5.79
N PRO A 66 -5.52 11.71 -6.04
CA PRO A 66 -4.68 11.40 -7.17
C PRO A 66 -4.32 9.93 -7.03
N GLU A 67 -4.38 9.17 -8.13
CA GLU A 67 -3.66 7.90 -8.19
C GLU A 67 -2.29 8.16 -7.55
N SER A 68 -1.86 7.38 -6.55
CA SER A 68 -0.49 7.50 -6.03
C SER A 68 0.40 7.41 -7.25
N PRO A 69 0.99 8.52 -7.72
CA PRO A 69 1.52 8.57 -9.06
C PRO A 69 2.66 7.57 -9.11
N TRP A 70 2.70 6.75 -10.16
CA TRP A 70 3.84 5.87 -10.35
C TRP A 70 5.09 6.73 -10.43
N VAL A 71 5.99 6.52 -9.47
CA VAL A 71 7.34 7.07 -9.49
C VAL A 71 8.32 5.94 -9.75
N ASP A 72 9.45 6.27 -10.36
CA ASP A 72 10.55 5.32 -10.48
C ASP A 72 10.96 4.85 -9.06
N PRO A 73 10.84 3.54 -8.75
CA PRO A 73 11.07 3.03 -7.41
C PRO A 73 12.55 3.14 -6.97
N THR A 74 13.47 3.34 -7.91
CA THR A 74 14.90 3.58 -7.64
C THR A 74 15.21 5.04 -7.30
N ASN A 75 14.27 5.97 -7.53
CA ASN A 75 14.47 7.36 -7.15
C ASN A 75 14.20 7.58 -5.66
N ALA A 76 14.98 8.50 -5.06
CA ALA A 76 14.67 8.96 -3.71
C ALA A 76 13.48 9.93 -3.81
N VAL A 77 12.37 9.58 -3.15
CA VAL A 77 11.12 10.35 -3.24
C VAL A 77 10.57 10.65 -1.85
N ARG A 78 9.92 11.80 -1.73
CA ARG A 78 9.15 12.22 -0.55
C ARG A 78 7.77 12.72 -1.02
N PRO A 79 6.67 12.40 -0.33
CA PRO A 79 6.61 11.54 0.85
C PRO A 79 7.00 10.08 0.55
N LEU A 80 7.73 9.46 1.48
CA LEU A 80 8.09 8.03 1.46
C LEU A 80 6.82 7.18 1.47
N ARG A 81 6.79 6.13 0.66
CA ARG A 81 5.65 5.21 0.51
C ARG A 81 6.12 3.79 0.18
N GLY A 82 5.25 2.80 0.29
CA GLY A 82 5.53 1.43 -0.16
C GLY A 82 5.83 1.35 -1.66
N GLY A 83 6.44 0.25 -2.10
CA GLY A 83 6.86 0.01 -3.48
C GLY A 83 8.17 0.68 -3.90
N LEU A 84 8.92 1.28 -2.97
CA LEU A 84 10.17 1.99 -3.24
C LEU A 84 11.40 1.18 -2.82
N GLN A 85 12.54 1.41 -3.48
CA GLN A 85 13.79 0.73 -3.17
C GLN A 85 14.35 1.14 -1.82
N ILE A 86 14.73 0.14 -1.01
CA ILE A 86 15.43 0.33 0.26
C ILE A 86 16.59 -0.65 0.42
N PHE A 87 17.54 -0.31 1.27
CA PHE A 87 18.65 -1.17 1.69
C PHE A 87 19.18 -0.73 3.06
N ALA A 88 19.80 -1.64 3.80
CA ALA A 88 20.45 -1.35 5.08
C ALA A 88 21.88 -0.80 4.87
N GLU A 89 22.37 0.03 5.81
CA GLU A 89 23.69 0.68 5.80
C GLU A 89 24.84 -0.29 5.49
N ARG A 90 24.78 -1.49 6.04
CA ARG A 90 25.75 -2.58 5.83
C ARG A 90 25.90 -3.03 4.38
N TYR A 91 24.92 -2.74 3.53
CA TYR A 91 24.91 -3.09 2.11
C TYR A 91 25.30 -1.92 1.21
N LEU A 92 25.75 -0.80 1.77
CA LEU A 92 26.26 0.34 1.02
C LEU A 92 27.35 -0.07 0.04
N GLY A 93 27.14 0.27 -1.24
CA GLY A 93 28.05 -0.05 -2.33
C GLY A 93 27.94 -1.48 -2.89
N SER A 94 26.92 -2.25 -2.45
CA SER A 94 26.59 -3.57 -2.99
C SER A 94 25.30 -3.55 -3.81
N ASP A 95 25.03 -4.64 -4.53
CA ASP A 95 23.78 -4.87 -5.26
C ASP A 95 22.66 -5.48 -4.38
N HIS A 96 22.82 -5.48 -3.04
CA HIS A 96 21.82 -6.00 -2.12
C HIS A 96 20.81 -4.91 -1.74
N TYR A 97 19.60 -5.05 -2.26
CA TYR A 97 18.47 -4.16 -1.98
C TYR A 97 17.15 -4.93 -2.01
N GLY A 98 16.10 -4.29 -1.51
CA GLY A 98 14.74 -4.78 -1.61
C GLY A 98 13.74 -3.66 -1.81
N THR A 99 12.48 -4.01 -1.64
CA THR A 99 11.34 -3.11 -1.74
C THR A 99 10.76 -2.84 -0.35
N LEU A 100 10.44 -1.58 -0.07
CA LEU A 100 9.62 -1.20 1.07
C LEU A 100 8.18 -1.66 0.83
N GLY A 101 7.62 -2.52 1.67
CA GLY A 101 6.29 -3.08 1.45
C GLY A 101 5.19 -2.07 1.71
N CYS A 102 5.10 -1.61 2.96
CA CYS A 102 4.12 -0.63 3.40
C CYS A 102 4.64 0.18 4.59
N ILE A 103 3.91 1.25 4.89
CA ILE A 103 4.11 2.09 6.06
C ILE A 103 2.82 2.08 6.87
N PHE A 104 2.93 1.96 8.18
CA PHE A 104 1.78 2.05 9.07
C PHE A 104 2.17 2.66 10.41
N ASN A 105 1.17 3.13 11.16
CA ASN A 105 1.35 3.62 12.52
C ASN A 105 0.97 2.53 13.53
N VAL A 106 1.86 2.23 14.48
CA VAL A 106 1.56 1.41 15.66
C VAL A 106 1.95 2.20 16.90
N ASN A 107 0.99 2.47 17.78
CA ASN A 107 1.23 3.15 19.06
C ASN A 107 2.01 4.48 18.93
N GLY A 108 1.83 5.22 17.83
CA GLY A 108 2.52 6.49 17.57
C GLY A 108 3.85 6.34 16.82
N HIS A 109 4.35 5.13 16.64
CA HIS A 109 5.55 4.83 15.84
C HIS A 109 5.16 4.57 14.39
N PHE A 110 5.78 5.29 13.46
CA PHE A 110 5.64 4.99 12.04
C PHE A 110 6.65 3.93 11.64
N LEU A 111 6.15 2.75 11.33
CA LEU A 111 6.96 1.60 10.94
C LEU A 111 6.88 1.41 9.43
N ALA A 112 8.05 1.27 8.82
CA ALA A 112 8.24 0.78 7.47
C ALA A 112 8.48 -0.74 7.53
N LEU A 113 7.74 -1.52 6.75
CA LEU A 113 7.84 -2.99 6.76
C LEU A 113 8.42 -3.52 5.44
N THR A 114 9.36 -4.44 5.55
CA THR A 114 9.98 -5.17 4.42
C THR A 114 10.36 -6.59 4.85
N ASN A 115 11.13 -7.32 4.05
CA ASN A 115 11.61 -8.64 4.46
C ASN A 115 12.79 -8.58 5.45
N TYR A 116 12.89 -9.61 6.28
CA TYR A 116 14.04 -9.82 7.16
C TYR A 116 15.34 -9.90 6.35
N HIS A 117 15.37 -10.72 5.30
CA HIS A 117 16.57 -10.90 4.51
C HIS A 117 16.99 -9.64 3.73
N VAL A 118 16.07 -8.70 3.48
CA VAL A 118 16.40 -7.41 2.85
C VAL A 118 17.25 -6.55 3.79
N LEU A 119 16.92 -6.52 5.09
CA LEU A 119 17.66 -5.71 6.07
C LEU A 119 18.87 -6.46 6.67
N TYR A 120 18.76 -7.77 6.86
CA TYR A 120 19.68 -8.52 7.70
C TYR A 120 20.34 -9.71 6.99
N GLY A 121 19.95 -10.02 5.75
CA GLY A 121 20.47 -11.15 4.99
C GLY A 121 20.22 -12.47 5.71
N SER A 122 21.31 -13.14 6.13
CA SER A 122 21.25 -14.43 6.81
C SER A 122 21.74 -14.37 8.27
N LEU A 123 21.79 -13.18 8.87
CA LEU A 123 22.15 -13.04 10.28
C LEU A 123 21.11 -13.70 11.19
N SER A 124 21.56 -14.22 12.33
CA SER A 124 20.66 -14.73 13.37
C SER A 124 19.93 -13.58 14.08
N GLU A 125 18.73 -13.86 14.61
CA GLU A 125 17.95 -12.89 15.38
C GLU A 125 18.73 -12.34 16.58
N GLU A 126 19.53 -13.18 17.26
CA GLU A 126 20.39 -12.75 18.37
C GLU A 126 21.39 -11.67 17.92
N THR A 127 22.00 -11.86 16.75
CA THR A 127 22.94 -10.88 16.18
C THR A 127 22.21 -9.60 15.80
N VAL A 128 21.02 -9.71 15.19
CA VAL A 128 20.20 -8.55 14.83
C VAL A 128 19.80 -7.74 16.06
N MET A 129 19.26 -8.39 17.10
CA MET A 129 18.87 -7.73 18.35
C MET A 129 20.05 -7.04 19.02
N ARG A 130 21.20 -7.72 19.11
CA ARG A 130 22.36 -7.20 19.82
C ARG A 130 23.02 -6.03 19.09
N ASP A 131 23.20 -6.16 17.78
CA ASP A 131 24.12 -5.30 17.02
C ASP A 131 23.40 -4.27 16.15
N LEU A 132 22.18 -4.54 15.65
CA LEU A 132 21.56 -3.75 14.58
C LEU A 132 20.34 -2.95 15.01
N VAL A 133 19.48 -3.51 15.86
CA VAL A 133 18.29 -2.80 16.34
C VAL A 133 18.67 -1.47 16.99
N GLY A 134 18.03 -0.39 16.55
CA GLY A 134 18.28 0.98 17.00
C GLY A 134 19.62 1.59 16.57
N ARG A 135 20.41 0.92 15.73
CA ARG A 135 21.74 1.37 15.30
C ARG A 135 21.91 1.39 13.79
N GLU A 136 21.49 0.32 13.13
CA GLU A 136 21.60 0.15 11.69
C GLU A 136 20.63 1.10 10.97
N ARG A 137 21.17 1.95 10.10
CA ARG A 137 20.35 2.83 9.27
C ARG A 137 19.78 2.10 8.07
N VAL A 138 18.59 2.50 7.65
CA VAL A 138 18.00 2.10 6.37
C VAL A 138 17.91 3.32 5.48
N PHE A 139 18.19 3.13 4.20
CA PHE A 139 18.24 4.17 3.19
C PHE A 139 17.30 3.85 2.04
N GLN A 140 16.87 4.89 1.33
CA GLN A 140 16.19 4.78 0.05
C GLN A 140 17.16 5.12 -1.10
N ASN A 141 17.07 4.38 -2.22
CA ASN A 141 17.88 4.57 -3.45
C ASN A 141 19.39 4.37 -3.24
N ASN A 142 20.04 3.59 -4.11
CA ASN A 142 21.49 3.41 -4.15
C ASN A 142 22.25 4.77 -4.21
N GLY A 143 22.66 5.26 -3.04
CA GLY A 143 23.48 6.47 -2.90
C GLY A 143 23.49 6.96 -1.46
N ASN A 144 24.68 7.25 -0.94
CA ASN A 144 24.92 7.56 0.48
C ASN A 144 25.08 9.07 0.79
N PRO A 145 24.08 9.94 0.59
CA PRO A 145 23.96 11.09 1.45
C PRO A 145 23.05 10.75 2.63
N ALA A 146 23.46 11.16 3.84
CA ALA A 146 22.66 11.02 5.06
C ALA A 146 21.21 11.52 4.90
N SER A 147 20.96 12.43 3.97
CA SER A 147 19.64 12.94 3.60
C SER A 147 18.69 11.89 3.00
N LYS A 148 19.18 10.71 2.59
CA LYS A 148 18.36 9.59 2.06
C LYS A 148 18.03 8.52 3.10
N SER A 149 18.56 8.63 4.32
CA SER A 149 18.17 7.72 5.41
C SER A 149 16.67 7.89 5.68
N ILE A 150 15.98 6.76 5.89
CA ILE A 150 14.56 6.74 6.22
C ILE A 150 14.33 6.50 7.72
N GLY A 151 15.28 5.91 8.43
CA GLY A 151 15.10 5.48 9.80
C GLY A 151 16.11 4.43 10.26
N LEU A 152 15.81 3.81 11.39
CA LEU A 152 16.65 2.78 12.03
C LEU A 152 15.90 1.45 12.09
N CYS A 153 16.64 0.34 12.00
CA CYS A 153 16.11 -1.00 12.23
C CYS A 153 15.39 -1.09 13.59
N PHE A 154 14.19 -1.64 13.59
CA PHE A 154 13.32 -1.71 14.78
C PHE A 154 13.18 -3.14 15.29
N GLN A 155 12.81 -3.29 16.56
CA GLN A 155 12.81 -4.57 17.28
C GLN A 155 11.67 -5.54 16.87
N ALA A 156 10.78 -5.14 15.97
CA ALA A 156 9.71 -5.99 15.47
C ALA A 156 10.11 -6.66 14.14
N PHE A 157 10.52 -7.92 14.21
CA PHE A 157 10.89 -8.76 13.07
C PHE A 157 10.73 -10.25 13.40
N ASP A 158 10.79 -11.12 12.40
CA ASP A 158 10.76 -12.58 12.56
C ASP A 158 11.41 -13.26 11.35
N MET A 159 12.37 -14.14 11.60
CA MET A 159 13.02 -14.93 10.57
C MET A 159 12.09 -15.97 9.92
N LEU A 160 11.10 -16.49 10.65
CA LEU A 160 10.21 -17.54 10.12
C LEU A 160 9.23 -17.01 9.08
N THR A 161 8.64 -15.84 9.34
CA THR A 161 7.77 -15.14 8.40
C THR A 161 8.52 -14.14 7.50
N ASP A 162 9.84 -14.05 7.68
CA ASP A 162 10.76 -13.24 6.88
C ASP A 162 10.31 -11.78 6.79
N TYR A 163 9.87 -11.18 7.90
CA TYR A 163 9.57 -9.75 7.96
C TYR A 163 10.53 -9.01 8.88
N ALA A 164 10.76 -7.75 8.58
CA ALA A 164 11.43 -6.82 9.48
C ALA A 164 10.85 -5.42 9.35
N THR A 165 11.04 -4.63 10.41
CA THR A 165 10.54 -3.25 10.47
C THR A 165 11.67 -2.25 10.68
N VAL A 166 11.40 -1.04 10.22
CA VAL A 166 12.24 0.15 10.37
C VAL A 166 11.38 1.22 11.04
N GLU A 167 11.87 1.79 12.13
CA GLU A 167 11.25 2.97 12.72
C GLU A 167 11.65 4.18 11.89
N ILE A 168 10.66 4.78 11.23
CA ILE A 168 10.87 5.91 10.34
C ILE A 168 11.22 7.14 11.18
N ASP A 169 12.31 7.84 10.81
CA ASP A 169 12.69 9.09 11.43
C ASP A 169 11.52 10.09 11.34
N PRO A 170 11.06 10.71 12.44
CA PRO A 170 9.92 11.62 12.44
C PRO A 170 10.03 12.78 11.43
N ARG A 171 11.26 13.17 11.06
CA ARG A 171 11.59 14.23 10.08
C ARG A 171 11.43 13.79 8.62
N VAL A 172 11.31 12.48 8.37
CA VAL A 172 11.10 11.93 7.04
C VAL A 172 9.62 12.06 6.68
N ASP A 173 9.35 12.90 5.69
CA ASP A 173 8.02 13.01 5.09
C ASP A 173 7.60 11.67 4.48
N ARG A 174 6.38 11.25 4.80
CA ARG A 174 5.89 9.88 4.58
C ARG A 174 4.39 9.88 4.41
N ILE A 175 3.91 8.92 3.65
CA ILE A 175 2.50 8.69 3.42
C ILE A 175 2.25 7.17 3.42
N PRO A 176 1.25 6.68 4.16
CA PRO A 176 0.92 5.27 4.21
C PRO A 176 0.18 4.89 2.92
N GLU A 177 0.90 4.85 1.80
CA GLU A 177 0.41 4.44 0.48
C GLU A 177 1.41 3.46 -0.13
N ILE A 178 1.03 2.86 -1.26
CA ILE A 178 1.93 2.06 -2.09
C ILE A 178 2.04 2.75 -3.45
N ASN A 179 3.27 2.84 -3.98
CA ASN A 179 3.57 3.42 -5.28
C ASN A 179 2.69 2.80 -6.37
N GLY A 180 2.05 3.66 -7.19
CA GLY A 180 1.18 3.23 -8.27
C GLY A 180 -0.20 2.69 -7.85
N PHE A 181 -0.53 2.64 -6.55
CA PHE A 181 -1.81 2.15 -6.06
C PHE A 181 -2.63 3.25 -5.37
N ARG A 182 -3.94 3.28 -5.63
CA ARG A 182 -4.89 4.13 -4.91
C ARG A 182 -5.17 3.55 -3.52
N GLY A 183 -5.26 4.44 -2.53
CA GLY A 183 -5.70 4.14 -1.17
C GLY A 183 -4.56 4.05 -0.15
N HIS A 184 -4.92 4.23 1.11
CA HIS A 184 -3.97 4.21 2.23
C HIS A 184 -3.80 2.81 2.84
N THR A 185 -2.64 2.58 3.44
CA THR A 185 -2.30 1.43 4.30
C THR A 185 -2.46 1.74 5.79
N ASP A 186 -2.92 2.95 6.14
CA ASP A 186 -3.23 3.40 7.49
C ASP A 186 -4.67 4.00 7.52
N PRO A 187 -5.57 3.59 8.44
CA PRO A 187 -5.40 2.51 9.41
C PRO A 187 -5.07 1.18 8.71
N ILE A 188 -4.42 0.26 9.41
CA ILE A 188 -3.94 -0.96 8.79
C ILE A 188 -5.12 -1.83 8.34
N LEU A 189 -5.29 -1.94 7.03
CA LEU A 189 -6.33 -2.78 6.43
C LEU A 189 -5.71 -4.06 5.92
N ILE A 190 -5.82 -5.12 6.72
CA ILE A 190 -5.36 -6.45 6.34
C ILE A 190 -6.51 -7.20 5.65
N ALA A 191 -6.18 -7.92 4.58
CA ALA A 191 -7.05 -8.99 4.11
C ALA A 191 -6.90 -10.20 5.05
N PRO A 192 -7.94 -10.57 5.81
CA PRO A 192 -7.87 -11.76 6.66
C PRO A 192 -7.54 -12.98 5.79
N VAL A 193 -6.82 -13.93 6.36
CA VAL A 193 -6.41 -15.18 5.67
C VAL A 193 -7.59 -15.88 5.00
N SER A 194 -8.80 -15.80 5.58
CA SER A 194 -10.04 -16.35 5.03
C SER A 194 -10.50 -15.70 3.71
N ARG A 195 -10.01 -14.50 3.37
CA ARG A 195 -10.22 -13.82 2.09
C ARG A 195 -9.19 -14.17 1.02
N LEU A 196 -8.10 -14.85 1.37
CA LEU A 196 -7.09 -15.31 0.42
C LEU A 196 -7.48 -16.68 -0.15
N LYS A 197 -8.55 -16.68 -0.95
CA LYS A 197 -9.12 -17.89 -1.57
C LYS A 197 -8.25 -18.34 -2.74
N ILE A 198 -7.73 -19.56 -2.63
CA ILE A 198 -6.98 -20.25 -3.68
C ILE A 198 -7.80 -20.30 -4.98
N GLY A 199 -7.15 -19.97 -6.10
CA GLY A 199 -7.71 -19.96 -7.45
C GLY A 199 -8.69 -18.82 -7.74
N VAL A 200 -8.97 -17.96 -6.76
CA VAL A 200 -10.02 -16.92 -6.88
C VAL A 200 -9.49 -15.53 -6.56
N THR A 201 -8.73 -15.38 -5.48
CA THR A 201 -8.32 -14.07 -4.99
C THR A 201 -7.23 -13.48 -5.87
N LYS A 202 -7.56 -12.39 -6.56
CA LYS A 202 -6.61 -11.60 -7.34
C LYS A 202 -5.88 -10.61 -6.45
N VAL A 203 -4.59 -10.48 -6.70
CA VAL A 203 -3.70 -9.57 -5.98
C VAL A 203 -2.84 -8.78 -6.95
N LYS A 204 -2.33 -7.64 -6.49
CA LYS A 204 -1.34 -6.84 -7.22
C LYS A 204 -0.26 -6.33 -6.27
N LYS A 205 0.97 -6.16 -6.75
CA LYS A 205 2.09 -5.59 -5.98
C LYS A 205 2.82 -4.52 -6.79
N SER A 206 3.52 -3.64 -6.09
CA SER A 206 4.52 -2.72 -6.65
C SER A 206 5.88 -3.15 -6.14
N GLY A 207 6.75 -3.62 -7.04
CA GLY A 207 8.13 -4.02 -6.75
C GLY A 207 9.14 -3.13 -7.47
N VAL A 208 10.35 -3.03 -6.92
CA VAL A 208 11.44 -2.23 -7.52
C VAL A 208 11.84 -2.74 -8.90
N THR A 209 11.87 -4.05 -9.11
CA THR A 209 12.47 -4.65 -10.30
C THR A 209 11.42 -4.97 -11.36
N THR A 210 10.26 -5.50 -10.96
CA THR A 210 9.19 -5.85 -11.93
C THR A 210 8.09 -4.81 -12.04
N GLY A 211 8.16 -3.73 -11.24
CA GLY A 211 7.14 -2.70 -11.23
C GLY A 211 5.81 -3.22 -10.69
N ILE A 212 4.71 -2.80 -11.33
CA ILE A 212 3.36 -3.27 -10.98
C ILE A 212 3.12 -4.62 -11.64
N THR A 213 2.87 -5.64 -10.83
CA THR A 213 2.53 -6.98 -11.30
C THR A 213 1.24 -7.48 -10.67
N PHE A 214 0.54 -8.35 -11.38
CA PHE A 214 -0.75 -8.91 -10.96
C PHE A 214 -0.64 -10.42 -10.81
N GLY A 215 -1.30 -10.96 -9.79
CA GLY A 215 -1.24 -12.37 -9.48
C GLY A 215 -2.58 -12.93 -9.01
N LEU A 216 -2.64 -14.25 -8.97
CA LEU A 216 -3.73 -15.05 -8.42
C LEU A 216 -3.17 -15.88 -7.26
N VAL A 217 -3.84 -15.85 -6.11
CA VAL A 217 -3.51 -16.73 -4.98
C VAL A 217 -3.69 -18.17 -5.45
N ASP A 218 -2.62 -18.95 -5.43
CA ASP A 218 -2.56 -20.30 -6.00
C ASP A 218 -2.52 -21.39 -4.93
N GLY A 219 -1.81 -21.14 -3.84
CA GLY A 219 -1.59 -22.14 -2.82
C GLY A 219 -1.37 -21.52 -1.45
N ARG A 220 -1.52 -22.38 -0.45
CA ARG A 220 -1.26 -22.06 0.96
C ARG A 220 -0.48 -23.21 1.56
N SER A 221 0.60 -22.90 2.27
CA SER A 221 1.39 -23.93 2.93
C SER A 221 0.61 -24.57 4.07
N LEU A 222 0.75 -25.89 4.19
CA LEU A 222 0.28 -26.67 5.35
C LEU A 222 1.34 -26.77 6.45
N LEU A 223 2.60 -26.47 6.13
CA LEU A 223 3.74 -26.53 7.07
C LEU A 223 4.07 -25.16 7.67
N TYR A 224 3.90 -24.09 6.89
CA TYR A 224 4.24 -22.73 7.29
C TYR A 224 2.96 -21.87 7.33
N PRO A 225 2.33 -21.71 8.52
CA PRO A 225 1.12 -20.91 8.66
C PRO A 225 1.30 -19.52 8.07
N GLY A 226 0.38 -19.13 7.18
CA GLY A 226 0.42 -17.82 6.54
C GLY A 226 1.30 -17.73 5.30
N LYS A 227 2.06 -18.77 4.93
CA LYS A 227 2.77 -18.79 3.64
C LYS A 227 1.80 -19.07 2.50
N PHE A 228 1.83 -18.23 1.46
CA PHE A 228 1.04 -18.35 0.25
C PHE A 228 1.92 -18.37 -1.00
N THR A 229 1.46 -19.09 -2.02
CA THR A 229 2.00 -19.00 -3.39
C THR A 229 1.07 -18.18 -4.27
N ILE A 230 1.66 -17.44 -5.20
CA ILE A 230 0.97 -16.54 -6.12
C ILE A 230 1.53 -16.81 -7.53
N ILE A 231 0.65 -17.09 -8.47
CA ILE A 231 0.97 -17.27 -9.90
C ILE A 231 0.52 -16.03 -10.70
N PRO A 232 1.00 -15.83 -11.94
CA PRO A 232 0.63 -14.66 -12.73
C PRO A 232 -0.88 -14.68 -13.04
N ASP A 233 -1.53 -13.52 -12.98
CA ASP A 233 -2.92 -13.43 -13.44
C ASP A 233 -2.94 -13.62 -14.97
N PRO A 234 -3.65 -14.63 -15.51
CA PRO A 234 -3.66 -14.91 -16.95
C PRO A 234 -4.29 -13.78 -17.79
N LYS A 235 -4.93 -12.80 -17.14
CA LYS A 235 -5.50 -11.61 -17.80
C LYS A 235 -4.61 -10.36 -17.67
N ALA A 236 -3.48 -10.46 -17.00
CA ALA A 236 -2.55 -9.34 -16.82
C ALA A 236 -1.52 -9.28 -17.98
N PRO A 237 -0.82 -8.14 -18.14
CA PRO A 237 0.27 -8.04 -19.10
C PRO A 237 1.30 -9.16 -18.92
N GLU A 238 1.85 -9.65 -20.03
CA GLU A 238 2.92 -10.66 -20.00
C GLU A 238 4.18 -10.11 -19.32
N GLY A 239 4.82 -10.94 -18.50
CA GLY A 239 6.06 -10.57 -17.85
C GLY A 239 6.39 -11.41 -16.61
N PRO A 240 7.61 -11.23 -16.06
CA PRO A 240 7.99 -11.84 -14.79
C PRO A 240 7.12 -11.32 -13.64
N ILE A 241 6.51 -12.23 -12.87
CA ILE A 241 5.73 -11.84 -11.68
C ILE A 241 6.59 -11.24 -10.56
N SER A 242 7.87 -11.57 -10.48
CA SER A 242 8.77 -11.10 -9.39
C SER A 242 10.25 -11.31 -9.69
N ASN A 243 11.15 -10.35 -9.64
CA ASN A 243 12.59 -10.60 -9.82
C ASN A 243 13.36 -10.28 -8.54
N PRO A 244 14.64 -10.70 -8.40
CA PRO A 244 15.49 -10.22 -7.31
C PRO A 244 15.39 -8.69 -7.17
N GLY A 245 15.23 -8.22 -5.93
CA GLY A 245 14.93 -6.83 -5.59
C GLY A 245 13.45 -6.53 -5.28
N ASP A 246 12.51 -7.38 -5.73
CA ASP A 246 11.09 -7.22 -5.37
C ASP A 246 10.76 -7.68 -3.94
N SER A 247 11.66 -8.41 -3.30
CA SER A 247 11.54 -8.85 -1.90
C SER A 247 11.13 -7.68 -1.00
N GLY A 248 10.07 -7.87 -0.24
CA GLY A 248 9.53 -6.90 0.69
C GLY A 248 8.34 -6.13 0.11
N SER A 249 8.06 -6.24 -1.20
CA SER A 249 6.87 -5.64 -1.80
C SER A 249 5.57 -6.21 -1.21
N ALA A 250 4.57 -5.34 -1.04
CA ALA A 250 3.26 -5.75 -0.53
C ALA A 250 2.34 -6.15 -1.68
N TRP A 251 1.83 -7.39 -1.63
CA TRP A 251 0.65 -7.77 -2.38
C TRP A 251 -0.60 -7.21 -1.69
N ILE A 252 -1.44 -6.54 -2.46
CA ILE A 252 -2.75 -6.06 -2.04
C ILE A 252 -3.86 -6.74 -2.83
N ILE A 253 -5.05 -6.85 -2.23
CA ILE A 253 -6.24 -7.35 -2.93
C ILE A 253 -6.55 -6.45 -4.12
N ASN A 254 -6.67 -7.06 -5.30
CA ASN A 254 -6.98 -6.35 -6.54
C ASN A 254 -8.50 -6.20 -6.72
N GLU A 255 -9.13 -5.47 -5.80
CA GLU A 255 -10.54 -5.07 -5.86
C GLU A 255 -10.65 -3.57 -6.13
N VAL A 256 -11.73 -3.16 -6.80
CA VAL A 256 -12.06 -1.74 -6.99
C VAL A 256 -12.65 -1.20 -5.68
N THR A 257 -11.79 -0.98 -4.70
CA THR A 257 -12.13 -0.31 -3.44
C THR A 257 -11.22 0.89 -3.25
N GLU A 258 -11.65 1.85 -2.44
CA GLU A 258 -10.87 3.07 -2.16
C GLU A 258 -9.69 2.83 -1.21
N GLN A 259 -9.53 1.60 -0.71
CA GLN A 259 -8.55 1.27 0.32
C GLN A 259 -7.71 0.06 -0.07
N ALA A 260 -6.40 0.17 0.08
CA ALA A 260 -5.47 -0.91 -0.18
C ALA A 260 -5.53 -1.94 0.96
N ARG A 261 -5.96 -3.16 0.66
CA ARG A 261 -5.96 -4.26 1.63
C ARG A 261 -4.70 -5.10 1.51
N LEU A 262 -3.80 -4.98 2.48
CA LEU A 262 -2.56 -5.75 2.58
C LEU A 262 -2.87 -7.24 2.68
N ALA A 263 -2.39 -8.03 1.74
CA ALA A 263 -2.64 -9.47 1.65
C ALA A 263 -1.40 -10.26 2.07
N VAL A 264 -0.32 -10.15 1.31
CA VAL A 264 0.90 -10.96 1.45
C VAL A 264 2.14 -10.09 1.32
N LEU A 265 3.09 -10.21 2.25
CA LEU A 265 4.45 -9.69 2.11
C LEU A 265 5.23 -10.62 1.19
N HIS A 266 5.67 -10.13 0.05
CA HIS A 266 6.40 -10.91 -0.94
C HIS A 266 7.82 -11.22 -0.48
N SER A 267 8.25 -12.49 -0.50
CA SER A 267 9.60 -12.91 -0.11
C SER A 267 10.48 -13.36 -1.28
N GLY A 268 9.88 -13.87 -2.37
CA GLY A 268 10.65 -14.30 -3.53
C GLY A 268 9.89 -15.27 -4.44
N ARG A 269 10.65 -16.09 -5.17
CA ARG A 269 10.12 -17.13 -6.08
C ARG A 269 10.48 -18.53 -5.63
N GLU A 270 9.55 -19.47 -5.77
CA GLU A 270 9.80 -20.91 -5.56
C GLU A 270 10.24 -21.60 -6.87
N SER A 271 9.68 -21.15 -7.99
CA SER A 271 9.96 -21.68 -9.33
C SER A 271 9.72 -20.59 -10.38
N PRO A 272 10.12 -20.80 -11.65
CA PRO A 272 9.75 -19.89 -12.73
C PRO A 272 8.23 -19.70 -12.78
N GLY A 273 7.78 -18.47 -12.59
CA GLY A 273 6.35 -18.12 -12.61
C GLY A 273 5.64 -18.19 -11.26
N THR A 274 6.21 -18.78 -10.20
CA THR A 274 5.55 -18.86 -8.89
C THR A 274 6.26 -18.00 -7.86
N ALA A 275 5.56 -16.95 -7.41
CA ALA A 275 5.96 -16.11 -6.28
C ALA A 275 5.46 -16.71 -4.96
N TYR A 276 6.11 -16.37 -3.85
CA TYR A 276 5.61 -16.69 -2.52
C TYR A 276 5.81 -15.52 -1.53
N GLY A 277 5.17 -15.66 -0.38
CA GLY A 277 5.27 -14.70 0.71
C GLY A 277 4.42 -15.09 1.92
N HIS A 278 4.40 -14.24 2.94
CA HIS A 278 3.64 -14.46 4.18
C HIS A 278 2.49 -13.47 4.33
N ALA A 279 1.34 -13.93 4.82
CA ALA A 279 0.17 -13.09 4.99
C ALA A 279 0.42 -12.00 6.04
N PHE A 280 0.05 -10.76 5.70
CA PHE A 280 0.16 -9.62 6.62
C PHE A 280 -0.58 -9.84 7.94
N GLN A 281 -1.66 -10.64 7.93
CA GLN A 281 -2.39 -10.98 9.16
C GLN A 281 -1.50 -11.72 10.17
N VAL A 282 -0.66 -12.64 9.71
CA VAL A 282 0.24 -13.39 10.61
C VAL A 282 1.33 -12.47 11.13
N ILE A 283 1.87 -11.63 10.26
CA ILE A 283 2.91 -10.67 10.60
C ILE A 283 2.42 -9.65 11.64
N LEU A 284 1.24 -9.06 11.44
CA LEU A 284 0.72 -8.09 12.42
C LEU A 284 0.36 -8.73 13.76
N ASN A 285 -0.19 -9.95 13.76
CA ASN A 285 -0.41 -10.67 15.02
C ASN A 285 0.90 -10.85 15.79
N HIS A 286 2.01 -11.11 15.09
CA HIS A 286 3.35 -11.21 15.70
C HIS A 286 3.87 -9.86 16.18
N ILE A 287 3.66 -8.78 15.42
CA ILE A 287 4.03 -7.42 15.84
C ILE A 287 3.26 -7.03 17.10
N GLU A 288 1.94 -7.23 17.14
CA GLU A 288 1.09 -6.87 18.27
C GLU A 288 1.44 -7.65 19.54
N SER A 289 1.87 -8.91 19.42
CA SER A 289 2.28 -9.73 20.57
C SER A 289 3.65 -9.37 21.14
N HIS A 290 4.48 -8.60 20.42
CA HIS A 290 5.85 -8.25 20.81
C HIS A 290 6.08 -6.72 20.92
N SER A 291 5.10 -5.90 20.56
CA SER A 291 5.17 -4.43 20.62
C SER A 291 4.39 -3.84 21.81
N LEU A 292 4.03 -4.69 22.78
CA LEU A 292 3.38 -4.35 24.05
C LEU A 292 4.28 -4.76 25.23
#